data_AF-A0A847LNN6-F1
#
_entry.id   AF-A0A847LNN6-F1
#
_cell.length_a   1.000
_cell.length_b   1.000
_cell.length_c   1.000
_cell.angle_alpha   90.00
_cell.angle_beta   90.00
_cell.angle_gamma   90.00
#
_symmetry.space_group_name_H-M   'P 1'
#
loop_
_entity.id
_entity.type
_entity.pdbx_description
1 polymer ?
#
loop_
_entity_poly.entity_id
_entity_poly.type
_entity_poly.pdbx_seq_one_letter_code
_entity_poly.pdbx_strand_id
1 'polypeptide(L)'
;MKKTQKKDKTQLLLRIYDSTAGFLSYSAIFSLVMNLFCLVNRNPARPLSALGFTTNAWLNDIILSSTLSRNLQDVLSIGSVILTAAIFFILYAFAKRGHFWALLLGSLLYVVDFILIAPYYHHVEAAADRLTNLIVIHSIFSALMIVSIISYSLIYKLQTTEKTKLQESEQADA
;
A
#
# COMPACT_ATOMS: atom_id res chain seq x y z
N MET A 1 10.88 17.52 -33.98
CA MET A 1 10.47 18.02 -32.65
C MET A 1 9.34 17.24 -31.97
N LYS A 2 8.28 16.76 -32.67
CA LYS A 2 7.15 16.04 -32.02
C LYS A 2 7.50 14.66 -31.41
N LYS A 3 8.51 13.93 -31.93
CA LYS A 3 8.95 12.63 -31.36
C LYS A 3 9.67 12.80 -30.01
N THR A 4 10.51 13.82 -29.87
CA THR A 4 11.29 14.09 -28.64
C THR A 4 10.37 14.48 -27.47
N GLN A 5 9.46 15.43 -27.69
CA GLN A 5 8.49 15.87 -26.66
C GLN A 5 7.56 14.76 -26.13
N LYS A 6 7.29 13.71 -26.92
CA LYS A 6 6.44 12.58 -26.49
C LYS A 6 7.22 11.55 -25.68
N LYS A 7 8.48 11.30 -26.02
CA LYS A 7 9.38 10.43 -25.25
C LYS A 7 9.60 10.96 -23.83
N ASP A 8 9.71 12.29 -23.70
CA ASP A 8 9.86 12.97 -22.41
C ASP A 8 8.60 12.82 -21.52
N LYS A 9 7.40 12.84 -22.11
CA LYS A 9 6.13 12.66 -21.38
C LYS A 9 5.98 11.25 -20.81
N THR A 10 6.30 10.22 -21.60
CA THR A 10 6.25 8.83 -21.13
C THR A 10 7.26 8.58 -20.02
N GLN A 11 8.47 9.17 -20.11
CA GLN A 11 9.48 9.08 -19.05
C GLN A 11 9.06 9.79 -17.76
N LEU A 12 8.42 10.95 -17.85
CA LEU A 12 7.88 11.66 -16.68
C LEU A 12 6.79 10.84 -15.98
N LEU A 13 5.84 10.28 -16.74
CA LEU A 13 4.77 9.46 -16.19
C LEU A 13 5.31 8.19 -15.52
N LEU A 14 6.34 7.57 -16.09
CA LEU A 14 6.97 6.38 -15.53
C LEU A 14 7.70 6.69 -14.22
N ARG A 15 8.35 7.86 -14.12
CA ARG A 15 8.91 8.34 -12.85
C ARG A 15 7.84 8.63 -11.80
N ILE A 16 6.72 9.23 -12.19
CA ILE A 16 5.58 9.46 -11.28
C ILE A 16 5.03 8.11 -10.82
N TYR A 17 4.85 7.15 -11.72
CA TYR A 17 4.44 5.79 -11.39
C TYR A 17 5.40 5.11 -10.42
N ASP A 18 6.71 5.09 -10.69
CA ASP A 18 7.69 4.45 -9.81
C ASP A 18 7.75 5.12 -8.43
N SER A 19 7.70 6.46 -8.40
CA SER A 19 7.67 7.23 -7.15
C SER A 19 6.40 6.98 -6.35
N THR A 20 5.27 6.81 -7.03
CA THR A 20 3.99 6.58 -6.38
C THR A 20 3.85 5.13 -5.97
N ALA A 21 4.12 4.14 -6.82
CA ALA A 21 4.18 2.71 -6.45
C ALA A 21 5.15 2.41 -5.28
N GLY A 22 6.17 3.25 -5.09
CA GLY A 22 7.00 3.28 -3.88
C GLY A 22 6.20 3.39 -2.56
N PHE A 23 4.96 3.89 -2.59
CA PHE A 23 4.07 3.93 -1.43
C PHE A 23 3.88 2.55 -0.81
N LEU A 24 3.76 1.46 -1.59
CA LEU A 24 3.60 0.11 -1.04
C LEU A 24 4.80 -0.32 -0.19
N SER A 25 6.01 0.13 -0.58
CA SER A 25 7.22 -0.11 0.20
C SER A 25 7.25 0.71 1.49
N TYR A 26 6.80 1.98 1.45
CA TYR A 26 6.65 2.80 2.64
C TYR A 26 5.59 2.23 3.58
N SER A 27 4.45 1.77 3.06
CA SER A 27 3.40 1.09 3.83
C SER A 27 3.94 -0.16 4.54
N ALA A 28 4.75 -0.97 3.87
CA ALA A 28 5.39 -2.14 4.47
C ALA A 28 6.33 -1.77 5.62
N ILE A 29 7.21 -0.77 5.41
CA ILE A 29 8.17 -0.30 6.43
C ILE A 29 7.42 0.31 7.62
N PHE A 30 6.44 1.18 7.36
CA PHE A 30 5.68 1.85 8.40
C PHE A 30 4.82 0.86 9.19
N SER A 31 4.21 -0.11 8.52
CA SER A 31 3.50 -1.23 9.14
C SER A 31 4.41 -2.00 10.09
N LEU A 32 5.59 -2.41 9.63
CA LEU A 32 6.56 -3.18 10.42
C LEU A 32 7.01 -2.41 11.66
N VAL A 33 7.54 -1.19 11.47
CA VAL A 33 8.13 -0.38 12.56
C VAL A 33 7.10 -0.06 13.62
N MET A 34 5.91 0.38 13.22
CA MET A 34 4.89 0.84 14.17
C MET A 34 4.21 -0.31 14.89
N ASN A 35 3.91 -1.43 14.21
CA ASN A 35 3.32 -2.59 14.87
C ASN A 35 4.32 -3.28 15.82
N LEU A 36 5.61 -3.37 15.47
CA LEU A 36 6.64 -3.84 16.39
C LEU A 36 6.78 -2.94 17.61
N PHE A 37 6.74 -1.62 17.43
CA PHE A 37 6.78 -0.68 18.55
C PHE A 37 5.58 -0.85 19.49
N CYS A 38 4.36 -1.05 18.96
CA CYS A 38 3.18 -1.34 19.77
C CYS A 38 3.32 -2.65 20.56
N LEU A 39 3.86 -3.70 19.91
CA LEU A 39 4.06 -5.01 20.52
C LEU A 39 5.10 -4.97 21.66
N VAL A 40 6.24 -4.32 21.43
CA VAL A 40 7.32 -4.19 22.43
C VAL A 40 6.88 -3.38 23.64
N ASN A 41 6.10 -2.31 23.44
CA ASN A 41 5.64 -1.47 24.55
C ASN A 41 4.44 -2.08 25.31
N ARG A 42 3.89 -3.23 24.87
CA ARG A 42 2.72 -3.91 25.46
C ARG A 42 1.56 -2.96 25.81
N ASN A 43 1.43 -1.88 25.04
CA ASN A 43 0.48 -0.83 25.33
C ASN A 43 -0.50 -0.70 24.16
N PRO A 44 -1.57 -1.51 24.15
CA PRO A 44 -2.61 -1.42 23.11
C PRO A 44 -3.34 -0.06 23.16
N ALA A 45 -3.29 0.65 24.29
CA ALA A 45 -3.93 1.96 24.46
C ALA A 45 -3.17 3.13 23.81
N ARG A 46 -2.03 2.89 23.15
CA ARG A 46 -1.38 3.86 22.27
C ARG A 46 -1.46 3.36 20.82
N PRO A 47 -2.63 3.47 20.15
CA PRO A 47 -2.76 3.15 18.74
C PRO A 47 -1.93 4.15 17.95
N LEU A 48 -0.74 3.73 17.55
CA LEU A 48 0.09 4.46 16.60
C LEU A 48 -0.40 4.11 15.20
N SER A 49 -0.53 5.15 14.37
CA SER A 49 -1.14 5.08 13.05
C SER A 49 -0.26 4.29 12.07
N ALA A 50 -0.40 2.96 12.02
CA ALA A 50 0.28 2.13 11.03
C ALA A 50 -0.69 1.59 9.98
N LEU A 51 -0.18 1.32 8.79
CA LEU A 51 -0.90 0.54 7.79
C LEU A 51 -0.90 -0.94 8.16
N GLY A 52 -2.03 -1.61 7.99
CA GLY A 52 -2.26 -2.95 8.55
C GLY A 52 -2.38 -2.96 10.07
N PHE A 53 -2.48 -1.78 10.72
CA PHE A 53 -2.61 -1.69 12.18
C PHE A 53 -3.88 -2.37 12.65
N THR A 54 -5.01 -2.12 12.00
CA THR A 54 -6.29 -2.70 12.42
C THR A 54 -6.27 -4.22 12.27
N THR A 55 -5.74 -4.70 11.15
CA THR A 55 -5.57 -6.13 10.88
C THR A 55 -4.63 -6.80 11.89
N ASN A 56 -3.46 -6.19 12.16
CA ASN A 56 -2.51 -6.71 13.14
C ASN A 56 -3.01 -6.57 14.58
N ALA A 57 -3.77 -5.53 14.92
CA ALA A 57 -4.40 -5.36 16.23
C ALA A 57 -5.42 -6.46 16.47
N TRP A 58 -6.29 -6.74 15.50
CA TRP A 58 -7.24 -7.85 15.57
C TRP A 58 -6.55 -9.22 15.68
N LEU A 59 -5.53 -9.48 14.85
CA LEU A 59 -4.75 -10.72 14.92
C LEU A 59 -4.05 -10.85 16.28
N ASN A 60 -3.47 -9.78 16.80
CA ASN A 60 -2.80 -9.79 18.09
C ASN A 60 -3.79 -9.94 19.24
N ASP A 61 -4.98 -9.37 19.19
CA ASP A 61 -6.03 -9.62 20.19
C ASP A 61 -6.41 -11.10 20.25
N ILE A 62 -6.55 -11.77 19.10
CA ILE A 62 -6.82 -13.21 19.03
C ILE A 62 -5.65 -14.02 19.60
N ILE A 63 -4.42 -13.68 19.22
CA ILE A 63 -3.22 -14.39 19.68
C ILE A 63 -3.04 -14.23 21.19
N LEU A 64 -3.20 -13.01 21.71
CA LEU A 64 -2.97 -12.68 23.12
C LEU A 64 -4.13 -13.14 24.04
N SER A 65 -5.34 -13.30 23.51
CA SER A 65 -6.48 -13.89 24.25
C SER A 65 -6.52 -15.43 24.22
N SER A 66 -5.63 -16.07 23.45
CA SER A 66 -5.54 -17.52 23.36
C SER A 66 -4.99 -18.17 24.63
N THR A 67 -5.23 -19.47 24.82
CA THR A 67 -4.69 -20.28 25.93
C THR A 67 -3.22 -20.69 25.73
N LEU A 68 -2.55 -20.17 24.70
CA LEU A 68 -1.16 -20.50 24.38
C LEU A 68 -0.19 -19.98 25.47
N SER A 69 0.99 -20.60 25.56
CA SER A 69 2.05 -20.10 26.42
C SER A 69 2.48 -18.69 25.98
N ARG A 70 2.85 -17.83 26.94
CA ARG A 70 3.23 -16.43 26.69
C ARG A 70 4.32 -16.27 25.63
N ASN A 71 5.32 -17.15 25.65
CA ASN A 71 6.41 -17.13 24.66
C ASN A 71 5.90 -17.43 23.24
N LEU A 72 4.95 -18.35 23.11
CA LEU A 72 4.36 -18.70 21.82
C LEU A 72 3.43 -17.59 21.31
N GLN A 73 2.70 -16.92 22.21
CA GLN A 73 1.92 -15.73 21.87
C GLN A 73 2.82 -14.61 21.32
N ASP A 74 3.92 -14.30 22.00
CA ASP A 74 4.87 -13.26 21.57
C ASP A 74 5.48 -13.60 20.19
N VAL A 75 5.86 -14.85 19.94
CA VAL A 75 6.39 -15.30 18.64
C VAL A 75 5.36 -15.18 17.53
N LEU A 76 4.11 -15.60 17.77
CA LEU A 76 3.03 -15.50 16.78
C LEU A 76 2.67 -14.04 16.48
N SER A 77 2.66 -13.17 17.49
CA SER A 77 2.42 -11.73 17.31
C SER A 77 3.54 -11.02 16.54
N ILE A 78 4.80 -11.39 16.77
CA ILE A 78 5.90 -10.87 15.93
C ILE A 78 5.75 -11.42 14.50
N GLY A 79 5.44 -12.70 14.36
CA GLY A 79 5.25 -13.36 13.07
C GLY A 79 4.13 -12.74 12.24
N SER A 80 2.99 -12.38 12.86
CA SER A 80 1.87 -11.73 12.17
C SER A 80 2.26 -10.35 11.61
N VAL A 81 3.00 -9.56 12.38
CA VAL A 81 3.48 -8.24 11.96
C VAL A 81 4.44 -8.36 10.76
N ILE A 82 5.40 -9.29 10.83
CA ILE A 82 6.34 -9.54 9.74
C ILE A 82 5.60 -10.03 8.49
N LEU A 83 4.63 -10.93 8.65
CA LEU A 83 3.85 -11.47 7.54
C LEU A 83 3.05 -10.37 6.82
N THR A 84 2.36 -9.51 7.56
CA THR A 84 1.62 -8.37 7.00
C THR A 84 2.54 -7.44 6.22
N ALA A 85 3.71 -7.09 6.79
CA ALA A 85 4.70 -6.27 6.09
C ALA A 85 5.24 -6.95 4.81
N ALA A 86 5.47 -8.26 4.87
CA ALA A 86 5.95 -9.04 3.72
C ALA A 86 4.94 -9.03 2.56
N ILE A 87 3.63 -9.10 2.85
CA ILE A 87 2.58 -9.01 1.82
C ILE A 87 2.69 -7.68 1.05
N PHE A 88 2.76 -6.55 1.76
CA PHE A 88 2.91 -5.24 1.11
C PHE A 88 4.22 -5.12 0.32
N PHE A 89 5.32 -5.68 0.84
CA PHE A 89 6.60 -5.70 0.13
C PHE A 89 6.57 -6.55 -1.14
N ILE A 90 5.92 -7.72 -1.11
CA ILE A 90 5.72 -8.58 -2.29
C ILE A 90 4.89 -7.83 -3.34
N LEU A 91 3.78 -7.20 -2.93
CA LEU A 91 2.94 -6.40 -3.82
C LEU A 91 3.73 -5.23 -4.44
N TYR A 92 4.58 -4.56 -3.66
CA TYR A 92 5.51 -3.56 -4.18
C TYR A 92 6.45 -4.13 -5.25
N ALA A 93 7.06 -5.29 -4.99
CA ALA A 93 7.98 -5.91 -5.93
C ALA A 93 7.29 -6.27 -7.27
N PHE A 94 6.05 -6.75 -7.22
CA PHE A 94 5.24 -6.98 -8.42
C PHE A 94 4.82 -5.67 -9.11
N ALA A 95 4.38 -4.66 -8.35
CA ALA A 95 4.00 -3.35 -8.89
C ALA A 95 5.18 -2.70 -9.65
N LYS A 96 6.40 -2.77 -9.11
CA LYS A 96 7.62 -2.24 -9.74
C LYS A 96 7.95 -2.95 -11.07
N ARG A 97 7.54 -4.20 -11.23
CA ARG A 97 7.67 -4.95 -12.50
C ARG A 97 6.56 -4.64 -13.50
N GLY A 98 5.69 -3.67 -13.21
CA GLY A 98 4.58 -3.26 -14.08
C GLY A 98 3.32 -4.11 -13.93
N HIS A 99 3.22 -4.94 -12.88
CA HIS A 99 2.00 -5.72 -12.63
C HIS A 99 0.92 -4.85 -11.97
N PHE A 100 0.02 -4.30 -12.79
CA PHE A 100 -1.08 -3.45 -12.33
C PHE A 100 -1.97 -4.09 -11.26
N TRP A 101 -2.22 -5.41 -11.36
CA TRP A 101 -3.04 -6.13 -10.39
C TRP A 101 -2.47 -6.06 -8.97
N ALA A 102 -1.14 -5.94 -8.83
CA ALA A 102 -0.50 -5.83 -7.52
C ALA A 102 -0.75 -4.46 -6.87
N LEU A 103 -0.79 -3.39 -7.67
CA LEU A 103 -1.22 -2.07 -7.20
C LEU A 103 -2.70 -2.08 -6.82
N LEU A 104 -3.55 -2.68 -7.64
CA LEU A 104 -4.98 -2.78 -7.36
C LEU A 104 -5.24 -3.56 -6.07
N LEU A 105 -4.58 -4.71 -5.90
CA LEU A 105 -4.71 -5.54 -4.70
C LEU A 105 -4.17 -4.82 -3.46
N GLY A 106 -3.00 -4.17 -3.56
CA GLY A 106 -2.46 -3.34 -2.48
C GLY A 106 -3.39 -2.18 -2.12
N SER A 107 -4.06 -1.59 -3.11
CA SER A 107 -5.05 -0.53 -2.89
C SER A 107 -6.32 -1.05 -2.22
N LEU A 108 -6.78 -2.24 -2.60
CA LEU A 108 -7.95 -2.86 -2.00
C LEU A 108 -7.68 -3.22 -0.54
N LEU A 109 -6.52 -3.80 -0.24
CA LEU A 109 -6.09 -4.10 1.13
C LEU A 109 -6.03 -2.83 1.99
N TYR A 110 -5.58 -1.72 1.42
CA TYR A 110 -5.56 -0.41 2.07
C TYR A 110 -6.98 0.06 2.45
N VAL A 111 -7.92 -0.04 1.51
CA VAL A 111 -9.32 0.36 1.73
C VAL A 111 -10.00 -0.53 2.77
N VAL A 112 -9.73 -1.84 2.72
CA VAL A 112 -10.25 -2.80 3.71
C VAL A 112 -9.73 -2.45 5.10
N ASP A 113 -8.44 -2.18 5.26
CA ASP A 113 -7.86 -1.80 6.55
C ASP A 113 -8.47 -0.48 7.08
N PHE A 114 -8.82 0.46 6.19
CA PHE A 114 -9.54 1.69 6.55
C PHE A 114 -10.99 1.44 7.01
N ILE A 115 -11.75 0.60 6.30
CA ILE A 115 -13.14 0.26 6.67
C ILE A 115 -13.16 -0.41 8.05
N LEU A 116 -12.18 -1.26 8.33
CA LEU A 116 -12.05 -1.95 9.61
C LEU A 116 -11.71 -1.00 10.78
N ILE A 117 -11.25 0.23 10.53
CA ILE A 117 -11.08 1.25 11.59
C ILE A 117 -12.44 1.62 12.21
N ALA A 118 -13.52 1.63 11.42
CA ALA A 118 -14.85 2.06 11.87
C ALA A 118 -15.43 1.23 13.05
N PRO A 119 -15.36 -0.11 13.07
CA PRO A 119 -15.78 -0.88 14.25
C PRO A 119 -14.84 -0.72 15.46
N TYR A 120 -13.55 -0.44 15.24
CA TYR A 120 -12.59 -0.16 16.32
C TYR A 120 -12.66 1.28 16.85
N TYR A 121 -13.39 2.17 16.17
CA TYR A 121 -13.66 3.56 16.57
C TYR A 121 -14.14 3.69 18.02
N HIS A 122 -15.05 2.81 18.46
CA HIS A 122 -15.60 2.84 19.82
C HIS A 122 -14.59 2.44 20.90
N HIS A 123 -13.50 1.75 20.54
CA HIS A 123 -12.42 1.41 21.48
C HIS A 123 -11.30 2.47 21.51
N VAL A 124 -11.29 3.42 20.57
CA VAL A 124 -10.26 4.47 20.41
C VAL A 124 -10.76 5.84 20.89
N GLU A 125 -11.86 5.90 21.65
CA GLU A 125 -12.45 7.13 22.21
C GLU A 125 -11.48 8.00 23.04
N ALA A 126 -10.31 7.48 23.44
CA ALA A 126 -9.33 8.21 24.23
C ALA A 126 -8.42 9.19 23.45
N ALA A 127 -8.51 9.34 22.11
CA ALA A 127 -7.64 10.28 21.39
C ALA A 127 -8.18 10.77 20.02
N ALA A 128 -9.12 11.72 20.03
CA ALA A 128 -9.68 12.34 18.82
C ALA A 128 -8.61 12.89 17.84
N ASP A 129 -7.54 13.50 18.34
CA ASP A 129 -6.45 14.03 17.51
C ASP A 129 -5.69 12.95 16.73
N ARG A 130 -5.60 11.74 17.29
CA ARG A 130 -4.86 10.62 16.67
C ARG A 130 -5.68 9.95 15.57
N LEU A 131 -7.00 9.88 15.74
CA LEU A 131 -7.90 9.43 14.69
C LEU A 131 -7.86 10.38 13.48
N THR A 132 -7.86 11.69 13.72
CA THR A 132 -7.68 12.68 12.66
C THR A 132 -6.36 12.47 11.93
N ASN A 133 -5.25 12.26 12.64
CA ASN A 133 -3.96 11.95 12.00
C ASN A 133 -4.01 10.66 11.17
N LEU A 134 -4.66 9.60 11.67
CA LEU A 134 -4.82 8.34 10.96
C LEU A 134 -5.62 8.53 9.66
N ILE A 135 -6.73 9.27 9.72
CA ILE A 135 -7.59 9.59 8.57
C ILE A 135 -6.83 10.45 7.54
N VAL A 136 -6.08 11.46 8.00
CA VAL A 136 -5.26 12.33 7.14
C VAL A 136 -4.18 11.51 6.43
N ILE A 137 -3.43 10.69 7.16
CA ILE A 137 -2.44 9.78 6.60
C ILE A 137 -3.09 8.85 5.57
N HIS A 138 -4.25 8.27 5.89
CA HIS A 138 -5.00 7.41 4.96
C HIS A 138 -5.47 8.12 3.70
N SER A 139 -5.89 9.37 3.82
CA SER A 139 -6.34 10.19 2.70
C SER A 139 -5.18 10.55 1.78
N ILE A 140 -4.00 10.88 2.34
CA ILE A 140 -2.78 11.14 1.57
C ILE A 140 -2.37 9.90 0.77
N PHE A 141 -2.32 8.73 1.43
CA PHE A 141 -1.96 7.48 0.74
C PHE A 141 -2.97 7.11 -0.34
N SER A 142 -4.27 7.22 -0.07
CA SER A 142 -5.33 6.97 -1.07
C SER A 142 -5.19 7.88 -2.29
N ALA A 143 -4.86 9.16 -2.09
CA ALA A 143 -4.60 10.08 -3.19
C ALA A 143 -3.37 9.65 -4.03
N LEU A 144 -2.29 9.21 -3.40
CA LEU A 144 -1.10 8.70 -4.09
C LEU A 144 -1.41 7.43 -4.91
N MET A 145 -2.29 6.55 -4.42
CA MET A 145 -2.73 5.36 -5.16
C MET A 145 -3.53 5.74 -6.41
N ILE A 146 -4.45 6.69 -6.30
CA ILE A 146 -5.22 7.19 -7.44
C ILE A 146 -4.27 7.78 -8.50
N VAL A 147 -3.28 8.57 -8.08
CA VAL A 147 -2.25 9.10 -9.00
C VAL A 147 -1.45 7.97 -9.66
N SER A 148 -1.09 6.91 -8.92
CA SER A 148 -0.40 5.73 -9.46
C SER A 148 -1.22 5.06 -10.56
N ILE A 149 -2.52 4.83 -10.30
CA ILE A 149 -3.46 4.16 -11.20
C ILE A 149 -3.67 4.98 -12.48
N ILE A 150 -3.87 6.29 -12.35
CA ILE A 150 -4.03 7.21 -13.48
C ILE A 150 -2.75 7.21 -14.32
N SER A 151 -1.58 7.35 -13.69
CA SER A 151 -0.29 7.38 -14.37
C SER A 151 -0.04 6.08 -15.15
N TYR A 152 -0.30 4.92 -14.53
CA TYR A 152 -0.19 3.63 -15.20
C TYR A 152 -1.12 3.52 -16.41
N SER A 153 -2.39 3.91 -16.25
CA SER A 153 -3.39 3.86 -17.33
C SER A 153 -3.00 4.74 -18.52
N LEU A 154 -2.41 5.91 -18.26
CA LEU A 154 -1.90 6.80 -19.30
C LEU A 154 -0.67 6.22 -20.00
N ILE A 155 0.27 5.60 -19.26
CA ILE A 155 1.43 4.90 -19.85
C ILE A 155 0.96 3.78 -20.77
N TYR A 156 0.05 2.94 -20.30
CA TYR A 156 -0.49 1.82 -21.07
C TYR A 156 -1.15 2.29 -22.37
N LYS A 157 -1.97 3.34 -22.30
CA LYS A 157 -2.64 3.94 -23.47
C LYS A 157 -1.64 4.52 -24.47
N LEU A 158 -0.58 5.18 -24.00
CA LEU A 158 0.47 5.73 -24.86
C LEU A 158 1.23 4.61 -25.60
N GLN A 159 1.61 3.54 -24.89
CA GLN A 159 2.34 2.42 -25.48
C GLN A 159 1.51 1.63 -26.51
N THR A 160 0.23 1.40 -26.24
CA THR A 160 -0.68 0.73 -27.20
C THR A 160 -0.88 1.59 -28.45
N THR A 161 -1.10 2.89 -28.30
CA THR A 161 -1.23 3.81 -29.44
C THR A 161 0.02 3.83 -30.32
N GLU A 162 1.21 3.71 -29.72
CA GLU A 162 2.48 3.63 -30.47
C GLU A 162 2.62 2.33 -31.25
N LYS A 163 2.25 1.19 -30.65
CA LYS A 163 2.27 -0.11 -31.33
C LYS A 163 1.34 -0.12 -32.54
N THR A 164 0.12 0.38 -32.41
CA THR A 164 -0.84 0.45 -33.52
C THR A 164 -0.33 1.32 -34.67
N LYS A 165 0.27 2.48 -34.36
CA LYS A 165 0.82 3.38 -35.40
C LYS A 165 2.03 2.80 -36.13
N LEU A 166 2.86 2.03 -35.43
CA LEU A 166 4.00 1.33 -36.05
C LEU A 166 3.50 0.24 -37.01
N GLN A 167 2.49 -0.52 -36.60
CA GLN A 167 1.87 -1.54 -37.46
C GLN A 167 1.20 -0.93 -38.69
N GLU A 168 0.50 0.21 -38.55
CA GLU A 168 -0.10 0.92 -39.67
C GLU A 168 0.94 1.48 -40.65
N SER A 169 2.11 1.94 -40.17
CA SER A 169 3.20 2.38 -41.06
C SER A 169 3.88 1.22 -41.77
N GLU A 170 4.11 0.10 -41.08
CA GLU A 170 4.72 -1.09 -41.69
C GLU A 170 3.81 -1.73 -42.76
N GLN A 171 2.48 -1.59 -42.62
CA GLN A 171 1.51 -2.04 -43.62
C GLN A 171 1.32 -1.06 -44.79
N ALA A 172 1.64 0.23 -44.61
CA ALA A 172 1.55 1.23 -45.67
C ALA A 172 2.79 1.25 -46.59
N ASP A 173 3.92 0.75 -46.09
CA ASP A 173 5.20 0.67 -46.82
C ASP A 173 5.42 -0.70 -47.52
N ALA A 174 4.49 -1.66 -47.39
CA ALA A 174 4.52 -3.00 -47.98
C ALA A 174 3.55 -3.13 -49.17
#